data_AF-A0A957SFG5-F1
#
_entry.id   AF-A0A957SFG5-F1
#
_cell.length_a   1.000
_cell.length_b   1.000
_cell.length_c   1.000
_cell.angle_alpha   90.00
_cell.angle_beta   90.00
_cell.angle_gamma   90.00
#
_symmetry.space_group_name_H-M   'P 1'
#
loop_
_entity.id
_entity.type
_entity.pdbx_description
1 polymer ?
#
loop_
_entity_poly.entity_id
_entity_poly.type
_entity_poly.pdbx_seq_one_letter_code
_entity_poly.pdbx_strand_id
1 'polypeptide(L)'
;LVYTDVQRKIWDLRPDWWAAKTGFHDLPKVERMVFLPGMDENTMVQLISNNEIDLAFSFTPQNMELAQSQNDKITTFSSEPPYGFLDWWPISLAFNDSEPPFDNPDIRWAISYALDRDQIIDVAFRGTTTAIKLPYPGYPGMKPFIDSVSDLLEQYPTTEFNLDKSAELMTANGYEKDGEG
;
A
#
# COMPACT_ATOMS: atom_id res chain seq x y z
N LEU A 1 15.11 7.57 21.96
CA LEU A 1 16.06 7.27 20.86
C LEU A 1 17.45 7.35 21.46
N VAL A 2 18.18 6.24 21.47
CA VAL A 2 19.53 6.17 22.05
C VAL A 2 20.60 5.99 20.97
N TYR A 3 20.22 5.57 19.75
CA TYR A 3 21.12 5.45 18.62
C TYR A 3 20.37 5.56 17.29
N THR A 4 20.99 6.16 16.28
CA THR A 4 20.47 6.21 14.91
C THR A 4 21.62 6.28 13.91
N ASP A 5 21.52 5.48 12.85
CA ASP A 5 22.26 5.62 11.60
C ASP A 5 21.36 5.20 10.43
N VAL A 6 21.94 5.01 9.24
CA VAL A 6 21.20 4.56 8.06
C VAL A 6 20.75 3.09 8.16
N GLN A 7 21.40 2.27 8.99
CA GLN A 7 21.16 0.84 9.10
C GLN A 7 20.19 0.48 10.23
N ARG A 8 20.09 1.31 11.27
CA ARG A 8 19.24 1.04 12.44
C ARG A 8 18.90 2.27 13.26
N LYS A 9 17.76 2.16 13.95
CA LYS A 9 17.33 3.08 15.00
C LYS A 9 17.05 2.29 16.28
N ILE A 10 17.56 2.76 17.41
CA ILE A 10 17.41 2.07 18.70
C ILE A 10 16.72 2.98 19.70
N TRP A 11 15.67 2.46 20.32
CA TRP A 11 14.97 3.12 21.43
C TRP A 11 15.01 2.21 22.65
N ASP A 12 15.40 2.78 23.78
CA ASP A 12 15.27 2.13 25.08
C ASP A 12 14.00 2.62 25.76
N LEU A 13 13.43 1.75 26.58
CA LEU A 13 12.32 2.05 27.47
C LEU A 13 12.66 3.29 28.27
N ARG A 14 11.68 4.21 28.33
CA ARG A 14 11.79 5.41 29.15
C ARG A 14 11.22 5.12 30.55
N PRO A 15 12.06 4.92 31.59
CA PRO A 15 11.59 4.48 32.90
C PRO A 15 10.74 5.53 33.62
N ASP A 16 10.87 6.81 33.25
CA ASP A 16 10.10 7.93 33.79
C ASP A 16 8.85 8.29 32.96
N TRP A 17 8.34 7.34 32.16
CA TRP A 17 7.11 7.57 31.39
C TRP A 17 5.96 8.01 32.30
N TRP A 18 5.34 9.14 31.95
CA TRP A 18 4.40 9.84 32.83
C TRP A 18 3.23 8.95 33.26
N ALA A 19 2.74 8.10 32.35
CA ALA A 19 1.59 7.23 32.63
C ALA A 19 1.92 6.17 33.68
N ALA A 20 3.15 5.66 33.69
CA ALA A 20 3.65 4.78 34.75
C ALA A 20 3.85 5.54 36.06
N LYS A 21 4.42 6.73 36.00
CA LYS A 21 4.64 7.57 37.19
C LYS A 21 3.34 7.96 37.89
N THR A 22 2.26 8.21 37.14
CA THR A 22 0.95 8.57 37.70
C THR A 22 0.10 7.35 38.07
N GLY A 23 0.54 6.13 37.76
CA GLY A 23 -0.26 4.91 37.92
C GLY A 23 -1.40 4.77 36.92
N PHE A 24 -1.38 5.50 35.81
CA PHE A 24 -2.37 5.40 34.74
C PHE A 24 -2.15 4.14 33.88
N HIS A 25 -0.90 3.78 33.61
CA HIS A 25 -0.53 2.54 32.91
C HIS A 25 0.80 2.00 33.42
N ASP A 26 0.97 0.68 33.50
CA ASP A 26 2.26 0.06 33.78
C ASP A 26 3.30 0.36 32.68
N LEU A 27 4.59 0.25 33.00
CA LEU A 27 5.64 0.32 31.97
C LEU A 27 5.50 -0.84 30.97
N PRO A 28 5.76 -0.61 29.67
CA PRO A 28 5.88 -1.67 28.69
C PRO A 28 6.91 -2.73 29.11
N LYS A 29 6.62 -4.00 28.82
CA LYS A 29 7.56 -5.10 29.05
C LYS A 29 8.78 -5.07 28.10
N VAL A 30 8.63 -4.44 26.93
CA VAL A 30 9.70 -4.30 25.95
C VAL A 30 10.66 -3.21 26.41
N GLU A 31 11.90 -3.61 26.69
CA GLU A 31 12.94 -2.70 27.20
C GLU A 31 13.71 -1.98 26.08
N ARG A 32 13.74 -2.57 24.88
CA ARG A 32 14.45 -2.02 23.72
C ARG A 32 13.75 -2.40 22.43
N MET A 33 13.68 -1.44 21.51
CA MET A 33 13.28 -1.65 20.13
C MET A 33 14.46 -1.32 19.21
N VAL A 34 14.76 -2.22 18.28
CA VAL A 34 15.73 -2.03 17.20
C VAL A 34 14.95 -2.06 15.90
N PHE A 35 14.92 -0.93 15.19
CA PHE A 35 14.28 -0.83 13.89
C PHE A 35 15.35 -0.86 12.80
N LEU A 36 15.15 -1.72 11.80
CA LEU A 36 16.03 -1.88 10.65
C LEU A 36 15.35 -1.23 9.42
N PRO A 37 15.83 -0.06 8.94
CA PRO A 37 15.25 0.62 7.78
C PRO A 37 15.60 -0.07 6.45
N GLY A 38 14.75 0.14 5.44
CA GLY A 38 15.12 -0.11 4.04
C GLY A 38 15.19 -1.57 3.62
N MET A 39 14.54 -2.47 4.36
CA MET A 39 14.45 -3.87 3.97
C MET A 39 13.34 -4.05 2.94
N ASP A 40 13.65 -4.75 1.85
CA ASP A 40 12.62 -5.26 0.94
C ASP A 40 11.87 -6.44 1.59
N GLU A 41 10.73 -6.77 0.99
CA GLU A 41 9.83 -7.79 1.50
C GLU A 41 10.44 -9.19 1.57
N ASN A 42 11.25 -9.58 0.58
CA ASN A 42 11.88 -10.91 0.54
C ASN A 42 12.96 -11.03 1.63
N THR A 43 13.73 -9.96 1.83
CA THR A 43 14.69 -9.88 2.94
C THR A 43 13.98 -10.05 4.28
N MET A 44 12.84 -9.36 4.48
CA MET A 44 12.05 -9.50 5.70
C MET A 44 11.52 -10.92 5.90
N VAL A 45 11.04 -11.61 4.85
CA VAL A 45 10.62 -13.04 4.93
C VAL A 45 11.76 -13.91 5.46
N GLN A 46 12.98 -13.75 4.95
CA GLN A 46 14.12 -14.54 5.43
C GLN A 46 14.44 -14.26 6.91
N LEU A 47 14.48 -12.99 7.30
CA LEU A 47 14.81 -12.60 8.67
C LEU A 47 13.76 -13.07 9.67
N ILE A 48 12.46 -12.93 9.38
CA ILE A 48 11.40 -13.37 10.30
C ILE A 48 11.36 -14.91 10.39
N SER A 49 11.55 -15.61 9.28
CA SER A 49 11.63 -17.08 9.25
C SER A 49 12.78 -17.60 10.10
N ASN A 50 13.93 -16.91 10.08
CA ASN A 50 15.11 -17.26 10.86
C ASN A 50 15.08 -16.79 12.33
N ASN A 51 14.02 -16.09 12.75
CA ASN A 51 13.91 -15.44 14.07
C ASN A 51 14.99 -14.35 14.31
N GLU A 52 15.43 -13.67 13.24
CA GLU A 52 16.37 -12.53 13.31
C GLU A 52 15.65 -11.19 13.54
N ILE A 53 14.34 -11.15 13.27
CA ILE A 53 13.44 -10.05 13.62
C ILE A 53 12.18 -10.61 14.30
N ASP A 54 11.52 -9.81 15.12
CA ASP A 54 10.27 -10.19 15.80
C ASP A 54 9.00 -9.72 15.06
N LEU A 55 9.15 -8.73 14.17
CA LEU A 55 8.03 -8.11 13.45
C LEU A 55 8.49 -7.73 12.03
N ALA A 56 7.71 -8.17 11.04
CA ALA A 56 7.80 -7.72 9.66
C ALA A 56 6.52 -6.94 9.30
N PHE A 57 6.65 -5.92 8.45
CA PHE A 57 5.52 -5.06 8.07
C PHE A 57 5.34 -5.03 6.55
N SER A 58 4.07 -5.06 6.14
CA SER A 58 3.51 -5.07 4.78
C SER A 58 3.96 -6.22 3.88
N PHE A 59 3.68 -7.46 4.30
CA PHE A 59 3.71 -8.60 3.39
C PHE A 59 2.49 -8.62 2.47
N THR A 60 2.75 -8.92 1.20
CA THR A 60 1.80 -9.50 0.26
C THR A 60 1.30 -10.85 0.80
N PRO A 61 0.09 -11.29 0.40
CA PRO A 61 -0.43 -12.60 0.80
C PRO A 61 0.54 -13.76 0.51
N GLN A 62 1.23 -13.69 -0.64
CA GLN A 62 2.18 -14.71 -1.10
C GLN A 62 3.38 -14.82 -0.18
N ASN A 63 3.94 -13.70 0.26
CA ASN A 63 5.09 -13.71 1.17
C ASN A 63 4.70 -14.03 2.61
N MET A 64 3.47 -13.71 3.02
CA MET A 64 2.94 -14.21 4.30
C MET A 64 2.83 -15.74 4.30
N GLU A 65 2.25 -16.33 3.24
CA GLU A 65 2.18 -17.79 3.05
C GLU A 65 3.58 -18.42 3.07
N LEU A 66 4.53 -17.81 2.35
CA LEU A 66 5.91 -18.29 2.31
C LEU A 66 6.57 -18.24 3.69
N ALA A 67 6.44 -17.13 4.43
CA ALA A 67 7.00 -17.01 5.77
C ALA A 67 6.41 -18.06 6.72
N GLN A 68 5.09 -18.22 6.74
CA GLN A 68 4.41 -19.23 7.57
C GLN A 68 4.80 -20.68 7.18
N SER A 69 5.08 -20.94 5.90
CA SER A 69 5.57 -22.25 5.45
C SER A 69 6.99 -22.57 5.95
N GLN A 70 7.78 -21.54 6.26
CA GLN A 70 9.16 -21.67 6.74
C GLN A 70 9.25 -21.69 8.27
N ASN A 71 8.31 -21.03 8.96
CA ASN A 71 8.25 -20.99 10.42
C ASN A 71 6.79 -20.88 10.90
N ASP A 72 6.30 -21.96 11.51
CA ASP A 72 4.92 -22.12 11.98
C ASP A 72 4.56 -21.24 13.19
N LYS A 73 5.55 -20.60 13.81
CA LYS A 73 5.35 -19.62 14.90
C LYS A 73 5.00 -18.23 14.40
N ILE A 74 5.16 -17.97 13.10
CA ILE A 74 4.81 -16.69 12.50
C ILE A 74 3.28 -16.58 12.47
N THR A 75 2.78 -15.55 13.15
CA THR A 75 1.35 -15.27 13.24
C THR A 75 1.06 -13.86 12.76
N THR A 76 -0.21 -13.62 12.46
CA THR A 76 -0.73 -12.33 12.00
C THR A 76 -2.18 -12.22 12.47
N PHE A 77 -2.84 -11.11 12.15
CA PHE A 77 -4.16 -10.80 12.66
C PHE A 77 -5.25 -11.80 12.23
N SER A 78 -5.16 -12.34 11.02
CA SER A 78 -6.11 -13.33 10.46
C SER A 78 -5.37 -14.56 9.93
N SER A 79 -5.96 -15.74 10.07
CA SER A 79 -5.45 -16.98 9.47
C SER A 79 -5.74 -17.11 7.97
N GLU A 80 -6.62 -16.26 7.44
CA GLU A 80 -7.02 -16.24 6.04
C GLU A 80 -6.60 -14.93 5.35
N PRO A 81 -6.31 -14.94 4.03
CA PRO A 81 -6.05 -13.74 3.25
C PRO A 81 -7.14 -12.67 3.45
N PRO A 82 -6.77 -11.36 3.50
CA PRO A 82 -5.44 -10.79 3.30
C PRO A 82 -4.54 -10.84 4.56
N TYR A 83 -4.84 -11.73 5.53
CA TYR A 83 -4.04 -11.98 6.74
C TYR A 83 -3.92 -10.82 7.74
N GLY A 84 -4.42 -9.63 7.38
CA GLY A 84 -4.26 -8.40 8.13
C GLY A 84 -5.44 -7.44 7.97
N PHE A 85 -5.19 -6.17 8.27
CA PHE A 85 -6.17 -5.10 8.11
C PHE A 85 -6.10 -4.48 6.70
N LEU A 86 -7.20 -3.90 6.24
CA LEU A 86 -7.23 -3.08 5.03
C LEU A 86 -6.42 -1.80 5.29
N ASP A 87 -5.29 -1.64 4.60
CA ASP A 87 -4.42 -0.46 4.74
C ASP A 87 -5.18 0.84 4.38
N TRP A 88 -4.84 1.91 5.09
CA TRP A 88 -5.42 3.23 4.88
C TRP A 88 -4.80 3.96 3.69
N TRP A 89 -3.68 3.47 3.15
CA TRP A 89 -2.96 4.05 2.00
C TRP A 89 -3.25 3.28 0.72
N PRO A 90 -3.92 3.88 -0.26
CA PRO A 90 -4.05 3.26 -1.56
C PRO A 90 -2.75 3.28 -2.34
N ILE A 91 -2.44 2.15 -2.97
CA ILE A 91 -1.37 2.07 -3.96
C ILE A 91 -1.81 2.92 -5.16
N SER A 92 -1.00 3.94 -5.47
CA SER A 92 -1.35 4.97 -6.46
C SER A 92 -0.22 5.18 -7.46
N LEU A 93 -0.57 5.41 -8.71
CA LEU A 93 0.34 5.95 -9.72
C LEU A 93 0.16 7.48 -9.75
N ALA A 94 1.23 8.21 -9.46
CA ALA A 94 1.23 9.67 -9.46
C ALA A 94 2.17 10.20 -10.54
N PHE A 95 1.86 11.38 -11.07
CA PHE A 95 2.65 12.05 -12.08
C PHE A 95 3.17 13.39 -11.55
N ASN A 96 4.22 13.90 -12.20
CA ASN A 96 4.61 15.30 -12.02
C ASN A 96 3.71 16.17 -12.90
N ASP A 97 2.60 16.62 -12.34
CA ASP A 97 1.58 17.41 -13.04
C ASP A 97 2.04 18.84 -13.44
N SER A 98 3.32 19.18 -13.24
CA SER A 98 3.92 20.46 -13.66
C SER A 98 4.83 20.34 -14.89
N GLU A 99 5.09 19.13 -15.40
CA GLU A 99 6.01 18.91 -16.50
C GLU A 99 5.34 18.14 -17.66
N PRO A 100 5.63 18.50 -18.92
CA PRO A 100 5.17 17.74 -20.07
C PRO A 100 5.66 16.28 -20.06
N PRO A 101 4.86 15.31 -20.54
CA PRO A 101 3.50 15.47 -21.05
C PRO A 101 2.42 15.37 -19.94
N PHE A 102 2.82 15.24 -18.68
CA PHE A 102 1.91 14.94 -17.58
C PHE A 102 1.23 16.16 -16.98
N ASP A 103 1.63 17.37 -17.35
CA ASP A 103 0.88 18.61 -17.09
C ASP A 103 -0.51 18.58 -17.77
N ASN A 104 -0.65 17.83 -18.87
CA ASN A 104 -1.92 17.61 -19.55
C ASN A 104 -2.79 16.52 -18.87
N PRO A 105 -4.00 16.86 -18.37
CA PRO A 105 -4.89 15.89 -17.73
C PRO A 105 -5.37 14.78 -18.66
N ASP A 106 -5.49 15.02 -19.97
CA ASP A 106 -5.93 14.00 -20.93
C ASP A 106 -4.92 12.85 -21.01
N ILE A 107 -3.63 13.15 -20.92
CA ILE A 107 -2.57 12.13 -20.91
C ILE A 107 -2.65 11.28 -19.64
N ARG A 108 -2.94 11.90 -18.48
CA ARG A 108 -3.12 11.16 -17.22
C ARG A 108 -4.39 10.29 -17.25
N TRP A 109 -5.47 10.76 -17.86
CA TRP A 109 -6.67 9.97 -18.10
C TRP A 109 -6.43 8.81 -19.06
N ALA A 110 -5.73 9.05 -20.17
CA ALA A 110 -5.37 8.00 -21.12
C ALA A 110 -4.61 6.87 -20.43
N ILE A 111 -3.59 7.21 -19.61
CA ILE A 111 -2.84 6.23 -18.84
C ILE A 111 -3.76 5.50 -17.84
N SER A 112 -4.64 6.22 -17.13
CA SER A 112 -5.57 5.58 -16.19
C SER A 112 -6.50 4.56 -16.87
N TYR A 113 -7.00 4.87 -18.07
CA TYR A 113 -7.82 3.97 -18.88
C TYR A 113 -7.04 2.75 -19.40
N ALA A 114 -5.72 2.87 -19.56
CA ALA A 114 -4.86 1.76 -19.95
C ALA A 114 -4.51 0.80 -18.78
N LEU A 115 -4.87 1.13 -17.54
CA LEU A 115 -4.62 0.29 -16.38
C LEU A 115 -5.78 -0.69 -16.13
N ASP A 116 -5.55 -1.97 -16.44
CA ASP A 116 -6.42 -3.07 -16.04
C ASP A 116 -6.21 -3.40 -14.55
N ARG A 117 -6.99 -2.71 -13.70
CA ARG A 117 -6.90 -2.87 -12.25
C ARG A 117 -7.36 -4.25 -11.79
N ASP A 118 -8.33 -4.86 -12.47
CA ASP A 118 -8.80 -6.20 -12.13
C ASP A 118 -7.71 -7.24 -12.40
N GLN A 119 -7.01 -7.14 -13.54
CA GLN A 119 -5.86 -7.99 -13.83
C GLN A 119 -4.72 -7.77 -12.83
N ILE A 120 -4.42 -6.53 -12.45
CA ILE A 120 -3.40 -6.23 -11.42
C ILE A 120 -3.79 -6.89 -10.09
N ILE A 121 -5.06 -6.77 -9.69
CA ILE A 121 -5.57 -7.36 -8.45
C ILE A 121 -5.48 -8.90 -8.49
N ASP A 122 -5.86 -9.51 -9.60
CA ASP A 122 -5.83 -10.96 -9.75
C ASP A 122 -4.40 -11.51 -9.73
N VAL A 123 -3.52 -10.93 -10.55
CA VAL A 123 -2.16 -11.47 -10.74
C VAL A 123 -1.23 -11.10 -9.59
N ALA A 124 -1.14 -9.80 -9.25
CA ALA A 124 -0.18 -9.33 -8.25
C ALA A 124 -0.68 -9.55 -6.82
N PHE A 125 -1.99 -9.36 -6.58
CA PHE A 125 -2.58 -9.41 -5.25
C PHE A 125 -3.47 -10.63 -5.00
N ARG A 126 -3.59 -11.58 -5.95
CA ARG A 126 -4.39 -12.81 -5.80
C ARG A 126 -5.83 -12.54 -5.33
N GLY A 127 -6.43 -11.45 -5.80
CA GLY A 127 -7.80 -11.08 -5.44
C GLY A 127 -7.98 -10.58 -4.01
N THR A 128 -6.90 -10.36 -3.24
CA THR A 128 -7.01 -9.96 -1.82
C THR A 128 -7.07 -8.46 -1.61
N THR A 129 -7.14 -7.67 -2.69
CA THR A 129 -7.30 -6.22 -2.65
C THR A 129 -8.40 -5.78 -3.61
N THR A 130 -8.74 -4.50 -3.60
CA THR A 130 -9.81 -3.94 -4.43
C THR A 130 -9.41 -2.62 -5.05
N ALA A 131 -9.90 -2.35 -6.26
CA ALA A 131 -9.76 -1.05 -6.89
C ALA A 131 -10.65 -0.04 -6.16
N ILE A 132 -10.10 1.14 -5.88
CA ILE A 132 -10.86 2.22 -5.24
C ILE A 132 -11.07 3.38 -6.20
N LYS A 133 -12.27 3.97 -6.15
CA LYS A 133 -12.70 5.05 -7.05
C LYS A 133 -12.22 6.44 -6.62
N LEU A 134 -11.86 6.59 -5.34
CA LEU A 134 -11.39 7.81 -4.72
C LEU A 134 -10.07 7.51 -4.00
N PRO A 135 -9.21 8.50 -3.70
CA PRO A 135 -7.95 8.30 -2.99
C PRO A 135 -8.15 7.99 -1.49
N TYR A 136 -9.29 7.41 -1.12
CA TYR A 136 -9.65 7.05 0.25
C TYR A 136 -10.14 5.61 0.30
N PRO A 137 -9.71 4.82 1.30
CA PRO A 137 -10.22 3.48 1.53
C PRO A 137 -11.73 3.51 1.83
N GLY A 138 -12.45 2.51 1.33
CA GLY A 138 -13.91 2.37 1.48
C GLY A 138 -14.37 1.95 2.87
N TYR A 139 -13.81 2.52 3.95
CA TYR A 139 -14.26 2.22 5.30
C TYR A 139 -15.73 2.60 5.50
N PRO A 140 -16.47 1.91 6.40
CA PRO A 140 -17.88 2.23 6.64
C PRO A 140 -18.15 3.70 6.97
N GLY A 141 -17.24 4.35 7.71
CA GLY A 141 -17.33 5.78 8.02
C GLY A 141 -17.11 6.71 6.83
N MET A 142 -16.47 6.23 5.76
CA MET A 142 -16.25 6.99 4.52
C MET A 142 -17.42 6.90 3.55
N LYS A 143 -18.30 5.90 3.72
CA LYS A 143 -19.40 5.62 2.78
C LYS A 143 -20.27 6.85 2.46
N PRO A 144 -20.71 7.68 3.43
CA PRO A 144 -21.53 8.86 3.13
C PRO A 144 -20.84 9.87 2.21
N PHE A 145 -19.52 10.00 2.33
CA PHE A 145 -18.73 10.92 1.49
C PHE A 145 -18.53 10.36 0.09
N ILE A 146 -18.28 9.05 -0.03
CA ILE A 146 -18.18 8.37 -1.33
C ILE A 146 -19.52 8.44 -2.07
N ASP A 147 -20.63 8.18 -1.37
CA ASP A 147 -21.98 8.22 -1.93
C ASP A 147 -22.36 9.63 -2.38
N SER A 148 -21.90 10.68 -1.67
CA SER A 148 -22.21 12.08 -1.99
C SER A 148 -21.65 12.59 -3.32
N VAL A 149 -20.71 11.85 -3.94
CA VAL A 149 -20.08 12.19 -5.23
C VAL A 149 -20.31 11.10 -6.28
N SER A 150 -21.34 10.26 -6.10
CA SER A 150 -21.61 9.15 -7.03
C SER A 150 -21.90 9.62 -8.45
N ASP A 151 -22.58 10.76 -8.60
CA ASP A 151 -22.84 11.43 -9.88
C ASP A 151 -21.53 11.83 -10.58
N LEU A 152 -20.56 12.34 -9.83
CA LEU A 152 -19.22 12.64 -10.37
C LEU A 152 -18.46 11.38 -10.76
N LEU A 153 -18.60 10.28 -10.00
CA LEU A 153 -17.95 9.00 -10.34
C LEU A 153 -18.60 8.30 -11.54
N GLU A 154 -19.87 8.61 -11.84
CA GLU A 154 -20.53 8.21 -13.09
C GLU A 154 -20.05 9.05 -14.27
N GLN A 155 -19.90 10.37 -14.07
CA GLN A 155 -19.36 11.28 -15.08
C GLN A 155 -17.87 11.02 -15.37
N TYR A 156 -17.10 10.68 -14.33
CA TYR A 156 -15.66 10.47 -14.36
C TYR A 156 -15.31 9.10 -13.78
N PRO A 157 -15.37 8.03 -14.59
CA PRO A 157 -15.15 6.66 -14.11
C PRO A 157 -13.66 6.38 -13.88
N THR A 158 -13.13 6.84 -12.74
CA THR A 158 -11.70 6.83 -12.36
C THR A 158 -11.00 5.45 -12.34
N THR A 159 -11.76 4.36 -12.44
CA THR A 159 -11.28 2.98 -12.39
C THR A 159 -11.60 2.18 -13.66
N GLU A 160 -12.21 2.80 -14.67
CA GLU A 160 -12.52 2.14 -15.93
C GLU A 160 -11.24 1.74 -16.67
N PHE A 161 -11.19 0.50 -17.13
CA PHE A 161 -10.20 0.02 -18.10
C PHE A 161 -10.83 0.09 -19.51
N ASN A 162 -10.25 0.91 -20.39
CA ASN A 162 -10.78 1.16 -21.72
C ASN A 162 -9.68 1.64 -22.70
N LEU A 163 -9.12 0.70 -23.46
CA LEU A 163 -8.04 1.00 -24.42
C LEU A 163 -8.47 1.92 -25.56
N ASP A 164 -9.75 1.92 -25.94
CA ASP A 164 -10.25 2.79 -27.01
C ASP A 164 -10.29 4.25 -26.56
N LYS A 165 -10.79 4.52 -25.34
CA LYS A 165 -10.74 5.87 -24.74
C LYS A 165 -9.30 6.34 -24.51
N SER A 166 -8.42 5.42 -24.10
CA SER A 166 -7.00 5.73 -24.01
C SER A 166 -6.43 6.16 -25.36
N ALA A 167 -6.69 5.38 -26.42
CA ALA A 167 -6.20 5.70 -27.76
C ALA A 167 -6.78 7.02 -28.30
N GLU A 168 -8.07 7.27 -28.08
CA GLU A 168 -8.75 8.51 -28.47
C GLU A 168 -8.06 9.74 -27.86
N LEU A 169 -7.82 9.72 -26.54
CA LEU A 169 -7.15 10.83 -25.83
C LEU A 169 -5.71 11.02 -26.31
N MET A 170 -4.97 9.93 -26.55
CA MET A 170 -3.60 10.01 -27.06
C MET A 170 -3.58 10.62 -28.48
N THR A 171 -4.45 10.17 -29.39
CA THR A 171 -4.55 10.72 -30.75
C THR A 171 -5.02 12.18 -30.76
N ALA A 172 -5.99 12.55 -29.92
CA ALA A 172 -6.42 13.93 -29.77
C ALA A 172 -5.29 14.87 -29.33
N ASN A 173 -4.28 14.33 -28.63
CA ASN A 173 -3.10 15.04 -28.18
C ASN A 173 -1.89 14.89 -29.11
N GLY A 174 -2.09 14.39 -30.34
CA GLY A 174 -1.06 14.33 -31.38
C GLY A 174 -0.12 13.14 -31.30
N TYR A 175 -0.45 12.12 -30.51
CA TYR A 175 0.29 10.86 -30.49
C TYR A 175 -0.26 9.88 -31.52
N GLU A 176 0.63 9.19 -32.21
CA GLU A 176 0.33 8.12 -33.16
C GLU A 176 1.05 6.85 -32.75
N LYS A 177 0.45 5.70 -33.04
CA LYS A 177 1.10 4.40 -32.86
C LYS A 177 2.27 4.29 -33.82
N ASP A 178 3.39 3.78 -33.32
CA ASP A 178 4.52 3.48 -34.17
C ASP A 178 4.44 2.02 -34.67
N GLY A 179 5.54 1.48 -35.19
CA GLY A 179 5.59 0.10 -35.68
C GLY A 179 5.44 -0.96 -34.59
N GLU A 180 5.58 -0.60 -33.32
CA GLU A 180 5.48 -1.48 -32.16
C GLU A 180 4.11 -1.38 -31.46
N GLY A 181 3.28 -0.39 -31.86
CA GLY A 181 1.92 -0.20 -31.38
C GLY A 181 1.73 1.11 -30.65
#